data_AF-A0A371MSV5-F1
#
_entry.id   AF-A0A371MSV5-F1
#
_cell.length_a   1.000
_cell.length_b   1.000
_cell.length_c   1.000
_cell.angle_alpha   90.00
_cell.angle_beta   90.00
_cell.angle_gamma   90.00
#
_symmetry.space_group_name_H-M   'P 1'
#
loop_
_entity.id
_entity.type
_entity.pdbx_description
1 polymer ?
#
loop_
_entity_poly.entity_id
_entity_poly.type
_entity_poly.pdbx_seq_one_letter_code
_entity_poly.pdbx_strand_id
1 'polypeptide(L)'
;HRQVLSTADAYARYCLNATEDDVFGGNPPLPFAYGYGDLVTFPLRFGATSSLVENASPGDLLEAVENHGITILCSIPTAYNQMLSKHPDGPEEYDTSSLRMAMSAGEPLTHSTFNNFKDSYGFEIYDGIGTTEMLHIFVSHREGQEIDPGATGYPVPGYECKVIDPDTGEELPRGEAGMLTVRGPTG
;
A
#
# COMPACT_ATOMS: atom_id res chain seq x y z
N HIS A 1 -4.75 -2.58 22.56
CA HIS A 1 -5.78 -3.12 21.62
C HIS A 1 -6.37 -2.04 20.72
N ARG A 2 -6.77 -0.85 21.21
CA ARG A 2 -7.30 0.25 20.36
C ARG A 2 -6.45 0.55 19.12
N GLN A 3 -5.12 0.61 19.27
CA GLN A 3 -4.18 0.91 18.18
C GLN A 3 -4.28 -0.05 16.99
N VAL A 4 -4.63 -1.32 17.23
CA VAL A 4 -4.83 -2.33 16.17
C VAL A 4 -6.03 -1.96 15.29
N LEU A 5 -7.08 -1.39 15.88
CA LEU A 5 -8.24 -0.91 15.13
C LEU A 5 -7.99 0.45 14.50
N SER A 6 -7.10 1.27 15.08
CA SER A 6 -6.82 2.61 14.59
C SER A 6 -6.30 2.60 13.15
N THR A 7 -5.40 1.69 12.78
CA THR A 7 -4.86 1.61 11.41
C THR A 7 -5.93 1.18 10.42
N ALA A 8 -6.78 0.21 10.78
CA ALA A 8 -7.87 -0.23 9.93
C ALA A 8 -8.94 0.87 9.75
N ASP A 9 -9.35 1.52 10.84
CA ASP A 9 -10.37 2.57 10.83
C ASP A 9 -9.87 3.89 10.21
N ALA A 10 -8.56 4.07 10.09
CA ALA A 10 -7.92 5.22 9.43
C ALA A 10 -7.53 4.91 7.98
N TYR A 11 -6.59 3.98 7.79
CA TYR A 11 -6.01 3.68 6.48
C TYR A 11 -6.98 2.89 5.60
N ALA A 12 -7.36 1.67 6.00
CA ALA A 12 -8.23 0.83 5.17
C ALA A 12 -9.58 1.48 4.87
N ARG A 13 -10.19 2.18 5.86
CA ARG A 13 -11.43 2.92 5.63
C ARG A 13 -11.29 4.10 4.66
N TYR A 14 -10.31 4.98 4.88
CA TYR A 14 -10.29 6.29 4.19
C TYR A 14 -9.29 6.40 3.04
N CYS A 15 -8.33 5.47 2.96
CA CYS A 15 -7.38 5.40 1.85
C CYS A 15 -7.78 4.33 0.84
N LEU A 16 -8.32 3.18 1.29
CA LEU A 16 -8.63 2.04 0.42
C LEU A 16 -10.13 1.85 0.14
N ASN A 17 -10.99 2.57 0.86
CA ASN A 17 -12.43 2.33 0.94
C ASN A 17 -12.79 0.85 1.09
N ALA A 18 -12.10 0.15 2.00
CA ALA A 18 -12.28 -1.29 2.19
C ALA A 18 -13.73 -1.67 2.50
N THR A 19 -14.23 -2.69 1.82
CA THR A 19 -15.58 -3.24 1.96
C THR A 19 -15.54 -4.75 2.23
N GLU A 20 -16.71 -5.33 2.51
CA GLU A 20 -16.89 -6.78 2.67
C GLU A 20 -16.69 -7.57 1.37
N ASP A 21 -16.82 -6.90 0.22
CA ASP A 21 -16.64 -7.51 -1.11
C ASP A 21 -15.15 -7.60 -1.50
N ASP A 22 -14.25 -7.01 -0.72
CA ASP A 22 -12.83 -6.99 -1.05
C ASP A 22 -12.10 -8.29 -0.73
N VAL A 23 -11.15 -8.64 -1.61
CA VAL A 23 -10.20 -9.72 -1.41
C VAL A 23 -8.80 -9.11 -1.38
N PHE A 24 -8.21 -9.06 -0.18
CA PHE A 24 -6.85 -8.59 0.03
C PHE A 24 -5.87 -9.74 -0.20
N GLY A 25 -4.89 -9.55 -1.06
CA GLY A 25 -3.87 -10.56 -1.32
C GLY A 25 -2.53 -9.96 -1.69
N GLY A 26 -1.47 -10.76 -1.62
CA GLY A 26 -0.11 -10.30 -1.91
C GLY A 26 0.95 -11.06 -1.15
N ASN A 27 2.15 -10.48 -1.09
CA ASN A 27 3.31 -11.07 -0.44
C ASN A 27 3.92 -10.34 0.79
N PRO A 28 3.31 -9.31 1.41
CA PRO A 28 3.90 -8.74 2.62
C PRO A 28 3.83 -9.76 3.77
N PRO A 29 4.96 -10.08 4.45
CA PRO A 29 4.93 -11.12 5.46
C PRO A 29 4.10 -10.70 6.69
N LEU A 30 3.21 -11.59 7.14
CA LEU A 30 2.28 -11.33 8.26
C LEU A 30 2.92 -10.84 9.56
N PRO A 31 4.16 -11.23 9.94
CA PRO A 31 4.81 -10.72 11.16
C PRO A 31 5.19 -9.24 11.11
N PHE A 32 5.24 -8.61 9.93
CA PHE A 32 5.57 -7.20 9.78
C PHE A 32 4.31 -6.33 9.74
N ALA A 33 4.43 -5.08 10.18
CA ALA A 33 3.33 -4.12 10.27
C ALA A 33 2.48 -4.03 8.98
N TYR A 34 3.14 -4.02 7.82
CA TYR A 34 2.48 -3.96 6.52
C TYR A 34 1.58 -5.18 6.27
N GLY A 35 2.12 -6.40 6.35
CA GLY A 35 1.34 -7.63 6.18
C GLY A 35 0.32 -7.88 7.29
N TYR A 36 0.62 -7.45 8.53
CA TYR A 36 -0.31 -7.51 9.65
C TYR A 36 -1.53 -6.59 9.43
N GLY A 37 -1.32 -5.41 8.86
CA GLY A 37 -2.41 -4.54 8.39
C GLY A 37 -3.22 -5.22 7.30
N ASP A 38 -2.58 -5.37 6.15
CA ASP A 38 -3.23 -5.65 4.87
C ASP A 38 -3.89 -7.02 4.79
N LEU A 39 -3.25 -8.05 5.37
CA LEU A 39 -3.67 -9.44 5.20
C LEU A 39 -4.30 -10.02 6.46
N VAL A 40 -4.30 -9.30 7.59
CA VAL A 40 -4.89 -9.79 8.85
C VAL A 40 -5.94 -8.82 9.37
N THR A 41 -5.53 -7.62 9.80
CA THR A 41 -6.43 -6.76 10.56
C THR A 41 -7.45 -6.03 9.70
N PHE A 42 -7.10 -5.64 8.47
CA PHE A 42 -8.03 -4.92 7.59
C PHE A 42 -9.15 -5.83 7.08
N PRO A 43 -8.89 -7.02 6.52
CA PRO A 43 -9.96 -7.88 6.03
C PRO A 43 -10.92 -8.27 7.17
N LEU A 44 -10.37 -8.64 8.33
CA LEU A 44 -11.17 -8.96 9.52
C LEU A 44 -12.00 -7.78 10.03
N ARG A 45 -11.50 -6.54 9.92
CA ARG A 45 -12.22 -5.34 10.38
C ARG A 45 -13.42 -5.00 9.49
N PHE A 46 -13.32 -5.23 8.19
CA PHE A 46 -14.33 -4.82 7.21
C PHE A 46 -15.19 -5.98 6.69
N GLY A 47 -14.98 -7.20 7.20
CA GLY A 47 -15.69 -8.38 6.70
C GLY A 47 -15.19 -8.87 5.34
N ALA A 48 -14.02 -8.41 4.92
CA ALA A 48 -13.38 -8.76 3.67
C ALA A 48 -12.64 -10.11 3.77
N THR A 49 -12.10 -10.58 2.66
CA THR A 49 -11.38 -11.85 2.56
C THR A 49 -9.86 -11.64 2.47
N SER A 50 -9.08 -12.48 3.16
CA SER A 50 -7.62 -12.56 2.97
C SER A 50 -7.26 -13.73 2.05
N SER A 51 -6.58 -13.44 0.94
CA SER A 51 -5.92 -14.42 0.08
C SER A 51 -4.49 -14.66 0.56
N LEU A 52 -4.29 -15.75 1.30
CA LEU A 52 -2.98 -16.19 1.79
C LEU A 52 -2.45 -17.33 0.91
N VAL A 53 -1.43 -17.05 0.11
CA VAL A 53 -0.75 -18.05 -0.73
C VAL A 53 0.54 -18.53 -0.08
N GLU A 54 0.77 -19.85 -0.08
CA GLU A 54 1.95 -20.44 0.54
C GLU A 54 3.25 -20.03 -0.17
N ASN A 55 3.21 -19.98 -1.50
CA ASN A 55 4.30 -19.48 -2.32
C ASN A 55 3.94 -18.11 -2.91
N ALA A 56 4.15 -17.04 -2.14
CA ALA A 56 3.95 -15.66 -2.57
C ALA A 56 5.20 -15.10 -3.30
N SER A 57 5.78 -15.89 -4.21
CA SER A 57 6.94 -15.46 -4.98
C SER A 57 6.60 -14.18 -5.75
N PRO A 58 7.43 -13.12 -5.71
CA PRO A 58 7.00 -11.79 -6.13
C PRO A 58 6.53 -11.70 -7.60
N GLY A 59 7.06 -12.55 -8.50
CA GLY A 59 6.63 -12.63 -9.90
C GLY A 59 5.38 -13.50 -10.15
N ASP A 60 4.94 -14.29 -9.18
CA ASP A 60 3.85 -15.28 -9.32
C ASP A 60 2.50 -14.81 -8.76
N LEU A 61 2.41 -13.54 -8.36
CA LEU A 61 1.21 -13.02 -7.70
C LEU A 61 -0.01 -12.93 -8.64
N LEU A 62 0.20 -12.84 -9.96
CA LEU A 62 -0.90 -12.75 -10.93
C LEU A 62 -1.75 -14.03 -10.99
N GLU A 63 -1.14 -15.20 -10.79
CA GLU A 63 -1.89 -16.46 -10.69
C GLU A 63 -2.82 -16.45 -9.48
N ALA A 64 -2.38 -15.88 -8.35
CA ALA A 64 -3.23 -15.71 -7.17
C ALA A 64 -4.34 -14.68 -7.41
N VAL A 65 -4.05 -13.62 -8.17
CA VAL A 65 -5.04 -12.61 -8.55
C VAL A 65 -6.20 -13.24 -9.31
N GLU A 66 -5.90 -14.01 -10.36
CA GLU A 66 -6.90 -14.70 -11.19
C GLU A 66 -7.66 -15.74 -10.36
N ASN A 67 -6.95 -16.64 -9.68
CA ASN A 67 -7.57 -17.77 -9.00
C ASN A 67 -8.42 -17.38 -7.79
N HIS A 68 -8.03 -16.34 -7.06
CA HIS A 68 -8.71 -15.93 -5.82
C HIS A 68 -9.57 -14.66 -6.00
N GLY A 69 -9.54 -14.04 -7.18
CA GLY A 69 -10.26 -12.80 -7.43
C GLY A 69 -9.78 -11.64 -6.55
N ILE A 70 -8.45 -11.49 -6.38
CA ILE A 70 -7.88 -10.43 -5.54
C ILE A 70 -8.32 -9.06 -6.07
N THR A 71 -8.89 -8.22 -5.20
CA THR A 71 -9.31 -6.85 -5.54
C THR A 71 -8.27 -5.81 -5.14
N ILE A 72 -7.55 -6.07 -4.02
CA ILE A 72 -6.49 -5.20 -3.51
C ILE A 72 -5.19 -6.01 -3.42
N LEU A 73 -4.25 -5.72 -4.34
CA LEU A 73 -2.94 -6.35 -4.38
C LEU A 73 -1.93 -5.58 -3.52
N CYS A 74 -1.49 -6.18 -2.43
CA CYS A 74 -0.57 -5.59 -1.46
C CYS A 74 0.84 -6.08 -1.77
N SER A 75 1.75 -5.21 -2.19
CA SER A 75 3.11 -5.64 -2.51
C SER A 75 4.14 -4.52 -2.35
N ILE A 76 5.34 -4.70 -2.90
CA ILE A 76 6.46 -3.77 -2.83
C ILE A 76 7.01 -3.49 -4.25
N PRO A 77 7.72 -2.37 -4.48
CA PRO A 77 8.24 -2.02 -5.81
C PRO A 77 9.05 -3.13 -6.48
N THR A 78 9.89 -3.84 -5.72
CA THR A 78 10.65 -4.99 -6.23
C THR A 78 9.76 -6.09 -6.80
N ALA A 79 8.61 -6.37 -6.19
CA ALA A 79 7.67 -7.37 -6.67
C ALA A 79 6.97 -6.94 -7.96
N TYR A 80 6.53 -5.68 -8.03
CA TYR A 80 5.94 -5.12 -9.25
C TYR A 80 6.89 -5.21 -10.45
N ASN A 81 8.17 -4.89 -10.25
CA ASN A 81 9.18 -5.03 -11.31
C ASN A 81 9.40 -6.50 -11.73
N GLN A 82 9.31 -7.45 -10.80
CA GLN A 82 9.42 -8.88 -11.13
C GLN A 82 8.20 -9.37 -11.92
N MET A 83 6.98 -8.95 -11.57
CA MET A 83 5.78 -9.25 -12.35
C MET A 83 5.91 -8.68 -13.77
N LEU A 84 6.28 -7.41 -13.92
CA LEU A 84 6.51 -6.76 -15.22
C LEU A 84 7.56 -7.48 -16.06
N SER A 85 8.64 -7.96 -15.44
CA SER A 85 9.72 -8.64 -16.15
C SER A 85 9.35 -10.07 -16.56
N LYS A 86 8.58 -10.76 -15.73
CA LYS A 86 8.19 -12.16 -15.94
C LYS A 86 7.01 -12.31 -16.88
N HIS A 87 6.07 -11.38 -16.80
CA HIS A 87 4.81 -11.34 -17.56
C HIS A 87 4.73 -10.01 -18.32
N PRO A 88 5.52 -9.85 -19.40
CA PRO A 88 5.56 -8.60 -20.17
C PRO A 88 4.23 -8.30 -20.87
N ASP A 89 3.44 -9.34 -21.18
CA ASP A 89 2.10 -9.24 -21.74
C ASP A 89 1.01 -9.41 -20.65
N GLY A 90 1.40 -9.32 -19.38
CA GLY A 90 0.62 -9.48 -18.13
C GLY A 90 -0.89 -9.80 -18.26
N PRO A 91 -1.75 -8.83 -18.59
CA PRO A 91 -3.20 -9.04 -18.68
C PRO A 91 -3.66 -10.02 -19.78
N GLU A 92 -2.83 -10.33 -20.77
CA GLU A 92 -3.10 -11.37 -21.76
C GLU A 92 -2.80 -12.78 -21.22
N GLU A 93 -1.95 -12.88 -20.19
CA GLU A 93 -1.56 -14.15 -19.56
C GLU A 93 -2.48 -14.54 -18.39
N TYR A 94 -2.99 -13.55 -17.65
CA TYR A 94 -3.86 -13.75 -16.47
C TYR A 94 -5.03 -12.77 -16.46
N ASP A 95 -6.21 -13.26 -16.05
CA ASP A 95 -7.35 -12.40 -15.77
C ASP A 95 -7.10 -11.55 -14.51
N THR A 96 -6.82 -10.27 -14.73
CA THR A 96 -6.60 -9.26 -13.69
C THR A 96 -7.79 -8.32 -13.51
N SER A 97 -8.94 -8.62 -14.11
CA SER A 97 -10.13 -7.76 -14.10
C SER A 97 -10.77 -7.58 -12.72
N SER A 98 -10.42 -8.43 -11.75
CA SER A 98 -10.80 -8.31 -10.34
C SER A 98 -10.07 -7.16 -9.62
N LEU A 99 -8.87 -6.79 -10.07
CA LEU A 99 -8.06 -5.76 -9.41
C LEU A 99 -8.67 -4.38 -9.59
N ARG A 100 -8.85 -3.69 -8.46
CA ARG A 100 -9.17 -2.26 -8.43
C ARG A 100 -8.02 -1.40 -7.93
N MET A 101 -7.08 -2.01 -7.19
CA MET A 101 -6.01 -1.27 -6.51
C MET A 101 -4.76 -2.14 -6.30
N ALA A 102 -3.60 -1.52 -6.46
CA ALA A 102 -2.32 -2.05 -6.00
C ALA A 102 -1.73 -1.13 -4.92
N MET A 103 -1.21 -1.68 -3.82
CA MET A 103 -0.56 -0.93 -2.75
C MET A 103 0.94 -1.21 -2.69
N SER A 104 1.73 -0.17 -2.45
CA SER A 104 3.17 -0.28 -2.22
C SER A 104 3.61 0.36 -0.93
N ALA A 105 4.50 -0.32 -0.21
CA ALA A 105 5.21 0.24 0.93
C ALA A 105 6.53 -0.50 1.17
N GLY A 106 7.43 0.10 1.96
CA GLY A 106 8.67 -0.52 2.41
C GLY A 106 9.88 -0.33 1.50
N GLU A 107 9.68 0.11 0.25
CA GLU A 107 10.76 0.57 -0.64
C GLU A 107 10.27 1.79 -1.43
N PRO A 108 11.16 2.69 -1.89
CA PRO A 108 10.76 3.80 -2.74
C PRO A 108 10.17 3.30 -4.07
N LEU A 109 8.94 3.71 -4.38
CA LEU A 109 8.34 3.46 -5.68
C LEU A 109 8.98 4.38 -6.73
N THR A 110 9.52 3.80 -7.81
CA THR A 110 10.09 4.61 -8.90
C THR A 110 9.02 4.99 -9.91
N HIS A 111 9.16 6.15 -10.55
CA HIS A 111 8.30 6.56 -11.67
C HIS A 111 8.24 5.51 -12.78
N SER A 112 9.37 4.83 -13.05
CA SER A 112 9.44 3.77 -14.07
C SER A 112 8.55 2.60 -13.69
N THR A 113 8.65 2.10 -12.46
CA THR A 113 7.81 1.00 -11.95
C THR A 113 6.33 1.40 -11.96
N PHE A 114 6.00 2.60 -11.48
CA PHE A 114 4.62 3.09 -11.49
C PHE A 114 4.04 3.16 -12.91
N ASN A 115 4.73 3.83 -13.83
CA ASN A 115 4.24 4.04 -15.20
C ASN A 115 4.13 2.71 -15.96
N ASN A 116 5.16 1.86 -15.91
CA ASN A 116 5.13 0.58 -16.60
C ASN A 116 4.00 -0.31 -16.07
N PHE A 117 3.78 -0.32 -14.75
CA PHE A 117 2.70 -1.11 -14.16
C PHE A 117 1.31 -0.58 -14.56
N LYS A 118 1.13 0.75 -14.53
CA LYS A 118 -0.11 1.39 -15.01
C LYS A 118 -0.37 1.13 -16.49
N ASP A 119 0.66 1.24 -17.33
CA ASP A 119 0.55 1.03 -18.78
C ASP A 119 0.29 -0.45 -19.10
N SER A 120 0.91 -1.38 -18.37
CA SER A 120 0.72 -2.82 -18.57
C SER A 120 -0.61 -3.33 -18.04
N TYR A 121 -1.05 -2.90 -16.86
CA TYR A 121 -2.19 -3.53 -16.16
C TYR A 121 -3.42 -2.62 -16.02
N GLY A 122 -3.31 -1.33 -16.32
CA GLY A 122 -4.45 -0.40 -16.34
C GLY A 122 -4.90 0.13 -14.98
N PHE A 123 -4.21 -0.22 -13.88
CA PHE A 123 -4.48 0.32 -12.55
C PHE A 123 -3.22 0.89 -11.90
N GLU A 124 -3.43 1.82 -10.97
CA GLU A 124 -2.36 2.59 -10.34
C GLU A 124 -1.86 1.94 -9.05
N ILE A 125 -0.58 2.17 -8.76
CA ILE A 125 0.04 1.77 -7.49
C ILE A 125 -0.07 2.92 -6.49
N TYR A 126 -0.75 2.67 -5.38
CA TYR A 126 -0.85 3.58 -4.25
C TYR A 126 0.37 3.39 -3.35
N ASP A 127 1.33 4.31 -3.47
CA ASP A 127 2.51 4.33 -2.63
C ASP A 127 2.18 4.80 -1.20
N GLY A 128 2.94 4.31 -0.24
CA GLY A 128 2.74 4.62 1.16
C GLY A 128 4.02 4.49 1.98
N ILE A 129 4.20 5.43 2.91
CA ILE A 129 5.25 5.35 3.92
C ILE A 129 4.64 5.09 5.29
N GLY A 130 5.23 4.13 5.99
CA GLY A 130 4.85 3.69 7.32
C GLY A 130 6.06 3.15 8.07
N THR A 131 5.87 2.87 9.35
CA THR A 131 6.88 2.20 10.18
C THR A 131 6.22 1.20 11.13
N THR A 132 7.01 0.30 11.69
CA THR A 132 6.52 -0.65 12.70
C THR A 132 6.01 0.07 13.95
N GLU A 133 6.67 1.16 14.35
CA GLU A 133 6.32 2.00 15.49
C GLU A 133 4.94 2.66 15.32
N MET A 134 4.56 3.00 14.09
CA MET A 134 3.24 3.56 13.78
C MET A 134 2.20 2.50 13.39
N LEU A 135 2.56 1.21 13.46
CA LEU A 135 1.76 0.02 13.13
C LEU A 135 1.32 -0.15 11.67
N HIS A 136 1.36 0.90 10.84
CA HIS A 136 1.09 0.83 9.40
C HIS A 136 1.53 2.13 8.69
N ILE A 137 1.05 2.34 7.47
CA ILE A 137 1.21 3.51 6.62
C ILE A 137 0.52 4.73 7.25
N PHE A 138 1.24 5.85 7.31
CA PHE A 138 0.74 7.13 7.86
C PHE A 138 0.74 8.27 6.83
N VAL A 139 1.38 8.10 5.66
CA VAL A 139 1.25 9.00 4.50
C VAL A 139 1.04 8.14 3.26
N SER A 140 -0.01 8.45 2.50
CA SER A 140 -0.35 7.78 1.24
C SER A 140 -1.32 8.61 0.41
N HIS A 141 -1.42 8.30 -0.87
CA HIS A 141 -2.57 8.68 -1.68
C HIS A 141 -3.83 7.91 -1.25
N ARG A 142 -5.00 8.40 -1.63
CA ARG A 142 -6.29 7.77 -1.32
C ARG A 142 -7.00 7.42 -2.61
N GLU A 143 -7.78 6.35 -2.58
CA GLU A 143 -8.59 5.94 -3.73
C GLU A 143 -9.42 7.11 -4.26
N GLY A 144 -9.39 7.29 -5.58
CA GLY A 144 -10.09 8.37 -6.27
C GLY A 144 -9.34 9.72 -6.27
N GLN A 145 -8.14 9.80 -5.68
CA GLN A 145 -7.25 10.94 -5.89
C GLN A 145 -6.37 10.71 -7.12
N GLU A 146 -6.01 11.81 -7.80
CA GLU A 146 -4.94 11.79 -8.79
C GLU A 146 -3.61 11.49 -8.10
N ILE A 147 -2.88 10.48 -8.58
CA ILE A 147 -1.59 10.07 -8.01
C ILE A 147 -0.47 10.80 -8.73
N ASP A 148 0.35 11.52 -7.96
CA ASP A 148 1.66 12.00 -8.43
C ASP A 148 2.71 10.91 -8.12
N PRO A 149 3.29 10.24 -9.13
CA PRO A 149 4.30 9.20 -8.93
C PRO A 149 5.61 9.72 -8.29
N GLY A 150 5.80 11.03 -8.19
CA GLY A 150 6.91 11.66 -7.48
C GLY A 150 6.63 11.96 -6.00
N ALA A 151 5.41 11.72 -5.53
CA ALA A 151 5.01 11.98 -4.15
C ALA A 151 4.46 10.70 -3.50
N THR A 152 4.73 10.52 -2.19
CA THR A 152 4.10 9.42 -1.44
C THR A 152 2.63 9.71 -1.12
N GLY A 153 2.24 10.99 -1.05
CA GLY A 153 0.85 11.43 -0.89
C GLY A 153 0.63 12.30 0.35
N TYR A 154 -0.49 12.07 1.05
CA TYR A 154 -0.97 12.92 2.13
C TYR A 154 -1.00 12.18 3.46
N PRO A 155 -0.96 12.88 4.61
CA PRO A 155 -1.21 12.26 5.89
C PRO A 155 -2.54 11.49 5.89
N VAL A 156 -2.48 10.25 6.34
CA VAL A 156 -3.65 9.38 6.54
C VAL A 156 -4.55 10.02 7.59
N PRO A 157 -5.90 10.00 7.45
CA PRO A 157 -6.78 10.64 8.42
C PRO A 157 -6.50 10.19 9.86
N GLY A 158 -6.28 11.16 10.75
CA GLY A 158 -5.88 10.92 12.14
C GLY A 158 -4.37 11.01 12.39
N TYR A 159 -3.55 11.02 11.34
CA TYR A 159 -2.12 11.30 11.41
C TYR A 159 -1.82 12.75 11.03
N GLU A 160 -0.84 13.32 11.71
CA GLU A 160 -0.26 14.62 11.42
C GLU A 160 1.21 14.41 11.08
N CYS A 161 1.69 15.14 10.06
CA CYS A 161 3.08 15.08 9.62
C CYS A 161 3.67 16.48 9.56
N LYS A 162 4.94 16.61 9.98
CA LYS A 162 5.73 17.84 9.85
C LYS A 162 7.12 17.52 9.35
N VAL A 163 7.70 18.43 8.58
CA VAL A 163 9.12 18.40 8.24
C VAL A 163 9.82 19.37 9.17
N ILE A 164 10.82 18.90 9.91
CA ILE A 164 11.57 19.70 10.87
C ILE A 164 13.05 19.72 10.53
N ASP A 165 13.73 20.76 10.99
CA ASP A 165 15.19 20.76 11.07
C ASP A 165 15.62 19.82 12.23
N PRO A 166 16.51 18.84 11.98
CA PRO A 166 16.87 17.84 12.98
C PRO A 166 17.73 18.38 14.14
N ASP A 167 18.41 19.51 13.95
CA ASP A 167 19.30 20.10 14.96
C ASP A 167 18.53 21.03 15.93
N THR A 168 17.57 21.79 15.39
CA THR A 168 16.79 22.79 16.14
C THR A 168 15.42 22.28 16.59
N GLY A 169 14.85 21.30 15.88
CA GLY A 169 13.48 20.81 16.09
C GLY A 169 12.38 21.73 15.54
N GLU A 170 12.74 22.81 14.86
CA GLU A 170 11.78 23.77 14.29
C GLU A 170 11.18 23.27 12.98
N GLU A 171 9.91 23.60 12.73
CA GLU A 171 9.20 23.23 11.50
C GLU A 171 9.73 24.03 10.30
N LEU A 172 10.08 23.32 9.23
CA LEU A 172 10.64 23.92 8.02
C LEU A 172 9.53 24.42 7.07
N PRO A 173 9.81 25.48 6.29
CA PRO A 173 8.91 25.93 5.22
C PRO A 173 8.65 24.85 4.16
N ARG A 174 7.53 24.99 3.45
CA ARG A 174 7.20 24.12 2.31
C ARG A 174 8.29 24.22 1.23
N GLY A 175 8.73 23.06 0.75
CA GLY A 175 9.76 22.93 -0.29
C GLY A 175 11.18 22.72 0.24
N GLU A 176 11.38 22.80 1.56
CA GLU A 176 12.67 22.49 2.19
C GLU A 176 12.73 21.04 2.65
N ALA A 177 13.89 20.41 2.47
CA ALA A 177 14.13 19.04 2.91
C ALA A 177 14.56 19.01 4.38
N GLY A 178 14.01 18.07 5.15
CA GLY A 178 14.32 17.88 6.56
C GLY A 178 13.83 16.54 7.09
N MET A 179 13.77 16.41 8.41
CA MET A 179 13.32 15.19 9.10
C MET A 179 11.79 15.14 9.12
N LEU A 180 11.21 14.04 8.64
CA LEU A 180 9.77 13.78 8.78
C LEU A 180 9.45 13.36 10.21
N THR A 181 8.55 14.08 10.86
CA THR A 181 7.97 13.72 12.15
C THR A 181 6.49 13.46 12.02
N VAL A 182 6.00 12.49 12.78
CA VAL A 182 4.63 12.00 12.67
C VAL A 182 4.04 11.83 14.06
N ARG A 183 2.76 12.18 14.19
CA ARG A 183 1.95 11.92 15.36
C ARG A 183 0.59 11.37 14.92
N GLY A 184 0.09 10.34 15.59
CA GLY A 184 -1.18 9.73 15.24
C GLY A 184 -1.77 8.87 16.36
N PRO A 185 -2.85 8.13 16.07
CA PRO A 185 -3.56 7.31 17.05
C PRO A 185 -2.77 6.08 17.52
N THR A 186 -1.63 5.78 16.88
CA THR A 186 -0.76 4.62 17.19
C THR A 186 0.59 5.02 17.81
N GLY A 187 0.94 6.30 17.82
CA GLY A 187 2.21 6.85 18.31
C GLY A 187 2.27 8.35 18.14
#